data_AF-A0A8T4CIL2-F1
#
_entry.id   AF-A0A8T4CIL2-F1
#
_cell.length_a   1.000
_cell.length_b   1.000
_cell.length_c   1.000
_cell.angle_alpha   90.00
_cell.angle_beta   90.00
_cell.angle_gamma   90.00
#
_symmetry.space_group_name_H-M   'P 1'
#
loop_
_entity.id
_entity.type
_entity.pdbx_description
1 polymer ?
#
loop_
_entity_poly.entity_id
_entity_poly.type
_entity_poly.pdbx_seq_one_letter_code
_entity_poly.pdbx_strand_id
1 'polypeptide(L)'
;MIEALDSENGGFRCCYTGMLLILDDPDSPWYLSFDHIDPRKSRLAVCARQINEMKQDLTGEEFRTVVLALSDYMVKGLPLDPGVIDFVCWPGRFEMPAPASLGRSPPSPKGCKVCRMTRRPYSIYCNRCRSFIYRKPEHVARSEAMIEGWDAARQGFVCKYSGVLLDHLNRKSPWFMTFDHRFPGKKGFLVVCAAWINYLKSDLTDEQFRKMLKMLADRFRDGAPFDRDALGL
;
A
#
# COMPACT_ATOMS: atom_id res chain seq x y z
N MET A 1 12.83 2.16 -24.82
CA MET A 1 12.39 3.21 -25.75
C MET A 1 11.05 3.70 -25.22
N ILE A 2 10.98 4.94 -24.73
CA ILE A 2 9.76 5.56 -24.22
C ILE A 2 9.19 6.40 -25.37
N GLU A 3 8.29 5.82 -26.16
CA GLU A 3 7.48 6.53 -27.16
C GLU A 3 6.15 6.93 -26.50
N ALA A 4 6.19 7.91 -25.57
CA ALA A 4 5.01 8.36 -24.84
C ALA A 4 4.91 9.89 -24.70
N LEU A 5 5.75 10.63 -25.43
CA LEU A 5 5.68 12.09 -25.50
C LEU A 5 4.72 12.47 -26.62
N ASP A 6 3.63 13.13 -26.26
CA ASP A 6 2.79 13.83 -27.22
C ASP A 6 3.51 15.11 -27.66
N SER A 7 4.07 15.09 -28.87
CA SER A 7 4.88 16.18 -29.40
C SER A 7 4.09 17.49 -29.58
N GLU A 8 2.76 17.42 -29.66
CA GLU A 8 1.93 18.62 -29.89
C GLU A 8 1.55 19.33 -28.58
N ASN A 9 1.43 18.59 -27.47
CA ASN A 9 0.94 19.13 -26.20
C ASN A 9 1.95 19.05 -25.03
N GLY A 10 3.13 18.47 -25.24
CA GLY A 10 4.18 18.38 -24.22
C GLY A 10 3.83 17.50 -23.01
N GLY A 11 2.76 16.70 -23.10
CA GLY A 11 2.31 15.81 -22.05
C GLY A 11 2.63 14.34 -22.32
N PHE A 12 2.53 13.52 -21.28
CA PHE A 12 2.71 12.08 -21.38
C PHE A 12 1.36 11.39 -21.60
N ARG A 13 1.33 10.36 -22.46
CA ARG A 13 0.15 9.51 -22.63
C ARG A 13 0.34 8.16 -21.95
N CYS A 14 -0.73 7.67 -21.33
CA CYS A 14 -0.80 6.31 -20.80
C CYS A 14 -0.63 5.33 -21.96
N CYS A 15 0.36 4.45 -21.91
CA CYS A 15 0.61 3.48 -22.98
C CYS A 15 -0.52 2.45 -23.15
N TYR A 16 -1.35 2.27 -22.11
CA TYR A 16 -2.45 1.31 -22.11
C TYR A 16 -3.75 1.89 -22.67
N THR A 17 -4.05 3.16 -22.36
CA THR A 17 -5.33 3.79 -22.69
C THR A 17 -5.20 4.92 -23.72
N GLY A 18 -3.99 5.37 -24.02
CA GLY A 18 -3.72 6.54 -24.87
C GLY A 18 -4.05 7.90 -24.24
N MET A 19 -4.55 7.92 -23.00
CA MET A 19 -5.01 9.13 -22.33
C MET A 19 -3.85 10.00 -21.83
N LEU A 20 -4.05 11.33 -21.84
CA LEU A 20 -3.10 12.28 -21.28
C LEU A 20 -3.01 12.11 -19.75
N LEU A 21 -1.80 12.08 -19.23
CA LEU A 21 -1.51 11.90 -17.81
C LEU A 21 -1.37 13.23 -17.09
N ILE A 22 -1.82 13.25 -15.84
CA ILE A 22 -1.75 14.41 -14.96
C ILE A 22 -0.40 14.37 -14.21
N LEU A 23 0.31 15.50 -14.18
CA LEU A 23 1.66 15.59 -13.61
C LEU A 23 1.72 16.37 -12.29
N ASP A 24 0.71 17.18 -12.02
CA ASP A 24 0.65 18.14 -10.92
C ASP A 24 -0.26 17.72 -9.76
N ASP A 25 -1.08 16.69 -9.95
CA ASP A 25 -1.91 16.10 -8.90
C ASP A 25 -1.55 14.63 -8.63
N PRO A 26 -0.67 14.35 -7.63
CA PRO A 26 -0.30 12.99 -7.25
C PRO A 26 -1.45 12.20 -6.62
N ASP A 27 -2.56 12.83 -6.24
CA ASP A 27 -3.74 12.16 -5.72
C ASP A 27 -4.73 11.79 -6.84
N SER A 28 -4.52 12.26 -8.07
CA SER A 28 -5.31 11.88 -9.24
C SER A 28 -5.13 10.40 -9.60
N PRO A 29 -6.21 9.67 -9.97
CA PRO A 29 -6.09 8.32 -10.53
C PRO A 29 -5.28 8.29 -11.85
N TRP A 30 -5.24 9.42 -12.56
CA TRP A 30 -4.55 9.61 -13.83
C TRP A 30 -3.14 10.20 -13.67
N TYR A 31 -2.63 10.25 -12.44
CA TYR A 31 -1.27 10.70 -12.18
C TYR A 31 -0.26 9.80 -12.90
N LEU A 32 0.79 10.41 -13.45
CA LEU A 32 1.87 9.70 -14.13
C LEU A 32 2.56 8.69 -13.21
N SER A 33 2.58 7.45 -13.66
CA SER A 33 3.26 6.33 -13.02
C SER A 33 4.06 5.54 -14.06
N PHE A 34 4.97 4.70 -13.57
CA PHE A 34 5.74 3.78 -14.41
C PHE A 34 5.38 2.35 -14.05
N ASP A 35 4.99 1.57 -15.06
CA ASP A 35 4.69 0.16 -14.93
C ASP A 35 5.77 -0.69 -15.59
N HIS A 36 6.08 -1.86 -15.01
CA HIS A 36 6.93 -2.85 -15.66
C HIS A 36 6.07 -3.66 -16.62
N ILE A 37 6.25 -3.47 -17.92
CA ILE A 37 5.46 -4.18 -18.95
C ILE A 37 5.55 -5.70 -18.71
N ASP A 38 6.76 -6.18 -18.43
CA ASP A 38 7.07 -7.55 -18.03
C ASP A 38 7.89 -7.48 -16.73
N PRO A 39 7.42 -8.07 -15.60
CA PRO A 39 8.10 -8.00 -14.31
C PRO A 39 9.54 -8.55 -14.33
N ARG A 40 9.86 -9.41 -15.30
CA ARG A 40 11.19 -10.03 -15.44
C ARG A 40 12.12 -9.25 -16.37
N LYS A 41 11.63 -8.19 -17.03
CA LYS A 41 12.41 -7.38 -17.98
C LYS A 41 12.42 -5.92 -17.52
N SER A 42 13.53 -5.22 -17.79
CA SER A 42 13.73 -3.80 -17.44
C SER A 42 12.93 -2.82 -18.32
N ARG A 43 11.84 -3.26 -18.96
CA ARG A 43 11.03 -2.41 -19.85
C ARG A 43 9.92 -1.73 -19.06
N LEU A 44 10.06 -0.42 -18.90
CA LEU A 44 9.05 0.43 -18.29
C LEU A 44 8.10 1.03 -19.33
N ALA A 45 6.84 1.17 -18.91
CA ALA A 45 5.75 1.81 -19.61
C ALA A 45 5.28 3.03 -18.81
N VAL A 46 4.98 4.14 -19.49
CA VAL A 46 4.33 5.28 -18.85
C VAL A 46 2.83 5.00 -18.77
N CYS A 47 2.25 5.07 -17.58
CA CYS A 47 0.86 4.70 -17.36
C CYS A 47 0.20 5.58 -16.29
N ALA A 48 -1.14 5.52 -16.23
CA ALA A 48 -1.88 6.11 -15.13
C ALA A 48 -1.72 5.25 -13.87
N ARG A 49 -1.57 5.89 -12.70
CA ARG A 49 -1.45 5.19 -11.41
C ARG A 49 -2.56 4.17 -11.19
N GLN A 50 -3.81 4.53 -11.48
CA GLN A 50 -4.94 3.61 -11.30
C GLN A 50 -4.80 2.36 -12.17
N ILE A 51 -4.35 2.50 -13.42
CA ILE A 51 -4.12 1.37 -14.33
C ILE A 51 -2.99 0.47 -13.80
N ASN A 52 -1.93 1.05 -13.25
CA ASN A 52 -0.83 0.30 -12.64
C ASN A 52 -1.30 -0.50 -11.40
N GLU A 53 -2.14 0.10 -10.56
CA GLU A 53 -2.73 -0.59 -9.40
C GLU A 53 -3.62 -1.76 -9.85
N MET A 54 -4.45 -1.57 -10.87
CA MET A 54 -5.34 -2.63 -11.40
C MET A 54 -4.59 -3.84 -11.94
N LYS A 55 -3.40 -3.64 -12.53
CA LYS A 55 -2.60 -4.72 -13.09
C LYS A 55 -2.14 -5.74 -12.04
N GLN A 56 -2.02 -5.33 -10.77
CA GLN A 56 -1.58 -6.23 -9.69
C GLN A 56 -2.65 -7.28 -9.35
N ASP A 57 -3.91 -6.99 -9.64
CA ASP A 57 -5.06 -7.79 -9.21
C ASP A 57 -5.67 -8.63 -10.34
N LEU A 58 -5.20 -8.47 -11.59
CA LEU A 58 -5.79 -9.08 -12.78
C LEU A 58 -4.77 -9.94 -13.55
N THR A 59 -5.23 -11.02 -14.16
CA THR A 59 -4.45 -11.72 -15.18
C THR A 59 -4.23 -10.81 -16.39
N GLY A 60 -3.23 -11.11 -17.22
CA GLY A 60 -2.93 -10.27 -18.40
C GLY A 60 -4.09 -10.13 -19.39
N GLU A 61 -4.94 -11.15 -19.50
CA GLU A 61 -6.12 -11.15 -20.37
C GLU A 61 -7.26 -10.29 -19.78
N GLU A 62 -7.56 -10.46 -18.50
CA GLU A 62 -8.54 -9.65 -17.77
C GLU A 62 -8.13 -8.17 -17.76
N PHE A 63 -6.86 -7.89 -17.47
CA PHE A 63 -6.32 -6.54 -17.47
C PHE A 63 -6.51 -5.85 -18.84
N ARG A 64 -6.20 -6.56 -19.93
CA ARG A 64 -6.36 -6.02 -21.29
C ARG A 64 -7.82 -5.73 -21.61
N THR A 65 -8.71 -6.63 -21.24
CA THR A 65 -10.16 -6.50 -21.45
C THR A 65 -10.72 -5.28 -20.71
N VAL A 66 -10.34 -5.09 -19.45
CA VAL A 66 -10.77 -3.93 -18.64
C VAL A 66 -10.21 -2.61 -19.17
N VAL A 67 -8.94 -2.58 -19.57
CA VAL A 67 -8.29 -1.38 -20.14
C VAL A 67 -9.00 -0.92 -21.42
N LEU A 68 -9.39 -1.86 -22.30
CA LEU A 68 -10.11 -1.53 -23.54
C LEU A 68 -11.51 -0.97 -23.24
N ALA A 69 -12.24 -1.60 -22.32
CA ALA A 69 -13.57 -1.11 -21.90
C ALA A 69 -13.50 0.30 -21.28
N LEU A 70 -12.51 0.57 -20.43
CA LEU A 70 -12.28 1.91 -19.87
C LEU A 70 -11.93 2.95 -20.95
N SER A 71 -11.13 2.57 -21.94
CA SER A 71 -10.80 3.46 -23.07
C SER A 71 -12.05 3.81 -23.87
N ASP A 72 -12.89 2.83 -24.19
CA ASP A 72 -14.13 3.02 -24.92
C ASP A 72 -15.15 3.89 -24.16
N TYR A 73 -15.27 3.70 -22.84
CA TYR A 73 -16.10 4.57 -22.00
C TYR A 73 -15.61 6.02 -22.01
N MET A 74 -14.31 6.23 -21.81
CA MET A 74 -13.76 7.58 -21.68
C MET A 74 -13.70 8.34 -23.02
N VAL A 75 -13.43 7.66 -24.12
CA VAL A 75 -13.26 8.29 -25.45
C VAL A 75 -14.59 8.40 -26.20
N LYS A 76 -15.42 7.35 -26.13
CA LYS A 76 -16.64 7.24 -26.94
C LYS A 76 -17.92 7.42 -26.12
N GLY A 77 -17.82 7.52 -24.80
CA GLY A 77 -18.98 7.59 -23.90
C GLY A 77 -19.79 6.29 -23.84
N LEU A 78 -19.21 5.15 -24.26
CA LEU A 78 -19.91 3.87 -24.25
C LEU A 78 -20.07 3.35 -22.82
N PRO A 79 -21.26 2.87 -22.41
CA PRO A 79 -21.46 2.37 -21.04
C PRO A 79 -20.52 1.20 -20.73
N LEU A 80 -19.97 1.19 -19.52
CA LEU A 80 -19.17 0.06 -19.04
C LEU A 80 -20.08 -1.14 -18.78
N ASP A 81 -19.78 -2.27 -19.41
CA ASP A 81 -20.44 -3.54 -19.11
C ASP A 81 -19.95 -4.06 -17.74
N PRO A 82 -20.83 -4.17 -16.73
CA PRO A 82 -20.46 -4.69 -15.42
C PRO A 82 -19.95 -6.14 -15.44
N GLY A 83 -20.30 -6.94 -16.46
CA GLY A 83 -19.79 -8.30 -16.61
C GLY A 83 -18.34 -8.37 -17.11
N VAL A 84 -17.86 -7.30 -17.75
CA VAL A 84 -16.47 -7.15 -18.23
C VAL A 84 -15.56 -6.64 -17.11
N ILE A 85 -16.14 -5.87 -16.19
CA ILE A 85 -15.47 -5.34 -15.01
C ILE A 85 -16.22 -5.90 -13.82
N ASP A 86 -15.96 -7.15 -13.46
CA ASP A 86 -16.52 -7.71 -12.24
C ASP A 86 -15.87 -6.96 -11.07
N PHE A 87 -16.53 -5.88 -10.62
CA PHE A 87 -16.13 -5.01 -9.53
C PHE A 87 -16.25 -5.73 -8.16
N VAL A 88 -15.96 -7.03 -8.10
CA VAL A 88 -15.95 -7.84 -6.87
C VAL A 88 -14.97 -7.25 -5.85
N CYS A 89 -13.98 -6.48 -6.29
CA CYS A 89 -13.04 -5.77 -5.42
C CYS A 89 -13.50 -4.37 -4.94
N TRP A 90 -14.68 -3.87 -5.35
CA TRP A 90 -15.12 -2.48 -5.12
C TRP A 90 -16.57 -2.23 -4.64
N PRO A 91 -17.29 -3.14 -3.95
CA PRO A 91 -18.53 -2.73 -3.28
C PRO A 91 -18.16 -1.81 -2.08
N GLY A 92 -18.54 -0.52 -2.15
CA GLY A 92 -18.53 0.38 -0.98
C GLY A 92 -17.69 1.66 -1.04
N ARG A 93 -17.14 2.08 -2.19
CA ARG A 93 -16.39 3.37 -2.29
C ARG A 93 -17.20 4.59 -2.76
N PHE A 94 -18.49 4.45 -3.07
CA PHE A 94 -19.30 5.55 -3.61
C PHE A 94 -20.63 5.84 -2.87
N GLU A 95 -20.89 5.22 -1.72
CA GLU A 95 -21.96 5.71 -0.84
C GLU A 95 -21.41 6.79 0.11
N MET A 96 -21.74 8.05 -0.19
CA MET A 96 -21.57 9.14 0.78
C MET A 96 -22.66 9.01 1.86
N PRO A 97 -22.31 8.81 3.14
CA PRO A 97 -23.30 8.92 4.20
C PRO A 97 -23.80 10.36 4.28
N ALA A 98 -25.11 10.52 4.46
CA ALA A 98 -25.72 11.81 4.80
C ALA A 98 -25.02 12.40 6.05
N PRO A 99 -24.82 13.73 6.11
CA PRO A 99 -24.10 14.35 7.21
C PRO A 99 -24.85 14.11 8.51
N ALA A 100 -24.31 13.21 9.34
CA ALA A 100 -24.76 13.07 10.72
C ALA A 100 -24.48 14.40 11.44
N SER A 101 -25.53 14.98 12.02
CA SER A 101 -25.44 16.15 12.88
C SER A 101 -24.47 15.86 14.03
N LEU A 102 -23.28 16.47 13.97
CA LEU A 102 -22.22 16.33 14.97
C LEU A 102 -22.62 17.01 16.27
N GLY A 103 -23.27 16.26 17.16
CA GLY A 103 -23.24 16.56 18.59
C GLY A 103 -21.78 16.56 19.04
N ARG A 104 -21.28 17.72 19.50
CA ARG A 104 -19.88 17.86 19.93
C ARG A 104 -19.63 16.97 21.15
N SER A 105 -18.91 15.87 20.95
CA SER A 105 -18.37 15.10 22.05
C SER A 105 -17.43 15.96 22.90
N PRO A 106 -17.31 15.69 24.21
CA PRO A 106 -16.40 16.41 25.10
C PRO A 106 -14.95 16.36 24.58
N PRO A 107 -14.11 17.35 24.92
CA PRO A 107 -12.73 17.44 24.44
C PRO A 107 -11.96 16.19 24.87
N SER A 108 -11.72 15.32 23.89
CA SER A 108 -10.93 14.10 24.03
C SER A 108 -9.52 14.43 24.57
N PRO A 109 -8.85 13.48 25.26
CA PRO A 109 -7.56 13.66 25.93
C PRO A 109 -6.53 14.42 25.07
N LYS A 110 -5.73 15.27 25.73
CA LYS A 110 -4.86 16.30 25.09
C LYS A 110 -3.76 15.76 24.15
N GLY A 111 -3.59 14.45 23.99
CA GLY A 111 -2.53 13.83 23.20
C GLY A 111 -3.03 12.96 22.05
N CYS A 112 -2.13 12.62 21.13
CA CYS A 112 -2.36 11.66 20.06
C CYS A 112 -2.76 10.30 20.63
N LYS A 113 -3.80 9.66 20.08
CA LYS A 113 -4.28 8.33 20.50
C LYS A 113 -3.19 7.25 20.44
N VAL A 114 -2.22 7.37 19.52
CA VAL A 114 -1.12 6.41 19.32
C VAL A 114 0.07 6.75 20.23
N CYS A 115 0.75 7.86 19.94
CA CYS A 115 2.05 8.17 20.55
C CYS A 115 1.98 9.19 21.70
N ARG A 116 0.78 9.63 22.09
CA ARG A 116 0.52 10.64 23.14
C ARG A 116 1.12 12.04 22.91
N MET A 117 1.93 12.26 21.88
CA MET A 117 2.42 13.58 21.46
C MET A 117 1.29 14.55 21.08
N THR A 118 1.61 15.84 20.96
CA THR A 118 0.68 16.89 20.56
C THR A 118 -0.06 16.53 19.27
N ARG A 119 -1.39 16.47 19.35
CA ARG A 119 -2.27 16.17 18.23
C ARG A 119 -2.50 17.40 17.35
N ARG A 120 -2.94 17.20 16.11
CA ARG A 120 -3.45 18.33 15.30
C ARG A 120 -4.79 18.82 15.85
N PRO A 121 -5.15 20.09 15.65
CA PRO A 121 -6.53 20.55 15.85
C PRO A 121 -7.52 19.64 15.09
N TYR A 122 -8.64 19.32 15.73
CA TYR A 122 -9.73 18.50 15.17
C TYR A 122 -9.36 17.05 14.77
N SER A 123 -8.20 16.55 15.19
CA SER A 123 -7.75 15.18 14.93
C SER A 123 -7.40 14.50 16.24
N ILE A 124 -7.72 13.22 16.36
CA ILE A 124 -7.26 12.39 17.50
C ILE A 124 -5.81 11.90 17.31
N TYR A 125 -5.17 12.22 16.17
CA TYR A 125 -3.80 11.84 15.82
C TYR A 125 -2.88 13.06 15.60
N CYS A 126 -1.59 12.92 15.91
CA CYS A 126 -0.55 13.88 15.52
C CYS A 126 -0.19 13.75 14.03
N ASN A 127 0.63 14.68 13.50
CA ASN A 127 1.06 14.65 12.09
C ASN A 127 1.68 13.30 11.68
N ARG A 128 2.60 12.78 12.51
CA ARG A 128 3.27 11.50 12.27
C ARG A 128 2.32 10.31 12.19
N CYS A 129 1.42 10.16 13.16
CA CYS A 129 0.54 8.98 13.19
C CYS A 129 -0.58 9.08 12.15
N ARG A 130 -1.04 10.31 11.85
CA ARG A 130 -2.12 10.56 10.90
C ARG A 130 -1.79 10.04 9.50
N SER A 131 -0.55 10.20 9.02
CA SER A 131 -0.16 9.78 7.66
C SER A 131 -0.29 8.28 7.41
N PHE A 132 -0.29 7.47 8.47
CA PHE A 132 -0.40 6.01 8.39
C PHE A 132 -1.82 5.49 8.62
N ILE A 133 -2.72 6.32 9.17
CA ILE A 133 -4.07 5.90 9.61
C ILE A 133 -5.18 6.59 8.81
N TYR A 134 -5.11 7.91 8.65
CA TYR A 134 -6.24 8.70 8.17
C TYR A 134 -6.56 8.40 6.70
N ARG A 135 -7.84 8.12 6.40
CA ARG A 135 -8.34 7.71 5.07
C ARG A 135 -7.65 6.46 4.51
N LYS A 136 -7.01 5.65 5.35
CA LYS A 136 -6.47 4.35 4.93
C LYS A 136 -7.51 3.26 5.19
N PRO A 137 -7.57 2.22 4.35
CA PRO A 137 -8.27 0.99 4.68
C PRO A 137 -7.80 0.47 6.04
N GLU A 138 -8.71 -0.16 6.78
CA GLU A 138 -8.40 -0.77 8.07
C GLU A 138 -7.80 0.22 9.10
N HIS A 139 -8.21 1.50 9.05
CA HIS A 139 -7.68 2.54 9.92
C HIS A 139 -7.75 2.19 11.42
N VAL A 140 -8.75 1.41 11.86
CA VAL A 140 -8.86 0.89 13.23
C VAL A 140 -7.71 -0.07 13.53
N ALA A 141 -7.55 -1.14 12.73
CA ALA A 141 -6.48 -2.12 12.90
C ALA A 141 -5.09 -1.50 12.77
N ARG A 142 -4.91 -0.54 11.85
CA ARG A 142 -3.65 0.25 11.74
C ARG A 142 -3.38 1.05 13.00
N SER A 143 -4.40 1.70 13.56
CA SER A 143 -4.27 2.45 14.81
C SER A 143 -3.89 1.54 15.97
N GLU A 144 -4.47 0.34 16.05
CA GLU A 144 -4.16 -0.65 17.08
C GLU A 144 -2.74 -1.20 16.93
N ALA A 145 -2.35 -1.59 15.72
CA ALA A 145 -0.99 -2.04 15.39
C ALA A 145 0.07 -0.98 15.75
N MET A 146 -0.21 0.30 15.47
CA MET A 146 0.69 1.39 15.83
C MET A 146 0.73 1.65 17.33
N ILE A 147 -0.37 1.45 18.06
CA ILE A 147 -0.38 1.53 19.54
C ILE A 147 0.48 0.42 20.12
N GLU A 148 0.32 -0.82 19.64
CA GLU A 148 1.09 -1.97 20.09
C GLU A 148 2.59 -1.80 19.79
N GLY A 149 2.94 -1.30 18.61
CA GLY A 149 4.32 -1.12 18.18
C GLY A 149 4.98 0.18 18.64
N TRP A 150 4.31 1.02 19.44
CA TRP A 150 4.90 2.28 19.91
C TRP A 150 5.78 2.07 21.14
N ASP A 151 7.05 2.47 21.05
CA ASP A 151 7.99 2.50 22.17
C ASP A 151 8.11 3.93 22.70
N ALA A 152 7.56 4.16 23.90
CA ALA A 152 7.57 5.46 24.54
C ALA A 152 8.97 5.88 25.03
N ALA A 153 9.85 4.94 25.39
CA ALA A 153 11.21 5.28 25.82
C ALA A 153 12.06 5.75 24.64
N ARG A 154 11.88 5.10 23.48
CA ARG A 154 12.61 5.44 22.23
C ARG A 154 11.90 6.47 21.35
N GLN A 155 10.68 6.86 21.71
CA GLN A 155 9.84 7.79 20.94
C GLN A 155 9.70 7.39 19.46
N GLY A 156 9.57 6.09 19.18
CA GLY A 156 9.44 5.56 17.82
C GLY A 156 8.67 4.25 17.75
N PHE A 157 8.43 3.79 16.52
CA PHE A 157 7.76 2.52 16.28
C PHE A 157 8.79 1.40 16.22
N VAL A 158 8.47 0.26 16.79
CA VAL A 158 9.34 -0.91 16.84
C VAL A 158 8.75 -2.02 16.00
N CYS A 159 9.57 -2.64 15.16
CA CYS A 159 9.17 -3.78 14.34
C CYS A 159 8.71 -4.94 15.22
N LYS A 160 7.50 -5.46 14.98
CA LYS A 160 6.95 -6.60 15.70
C LYS A 160 7.85 -7.83 15.68
N TYR A 161 8.55 -8.05 14.56
CA TYR A 161 9.33 -9.26 14.33
C TYR A 161 10.78 -9.15 14.80
N SER A 162 11.42 -8.00 14.61
CA SER A 162 12.85 -7.83 14.90
C SER A 162 13.16 -7.00 16.14
N GLY A 163 12.20 -6.27 16.70
CA GLY A 163 12.45 -5.35 17.82
C GLY A 163 13.27 -4.10 17.45
N VAL A 164 13.61 -3.92 16.17
CA VAL A 164 14.35 -2.75 15.66
C VAL A 164 13.43 -1.54 15.52
N LEU A 165 13.97 -0.35 15.77
CA LEU A 165 13.27 0.92 15.57
C LEU A 165 13.04 1.18 14.08
N LEU A 166 11.82 1.55 13.71
CA LEU A 166 11.40 1.76 12.34
C LEU A 166 11.58 3.22 11.91
N ASP A 167 11.97 3.39 10.66
CA ASP A 167 11.99 4.68 9.99
C ASP A 167 10.57 5.02 9.51
N HIS A 168 10.04 6.17 9.90
CA HIS A 168 8.70 6.61 9.48
C HIS A 168 8.75 7.83 8.57
N LEU A 169 9.95 8.29 8.19
CA LEU A 169 10.18 9.48 7.39
C LEU A 169 10.69 9.11 5.99
N ASN A 170 11.64 8.18 5.89
CA ASN A 170 12.24 7.79 4.62
C ASN A 170 11.58 6.53 4.04
N ARG A 171 10.67 6.70 3.08
CA ARG A 171 9.98 5.61 2.37
C ARG A 171 10.91 4.66 1.60
N LYS A 172 12.14 5.07 1.28
CA LYS A 172 13.13 4.23 0.59
C LYS A 172 13.96 3.38 1.55
N SER A 173 13.85 3.60 2.86
CA SER A 173 14.56 2.82 3.86
C SER A 173 14.02 1.39 3.89
N PRO A 174 14.89 0.34 3.94
CA PRO A 174 14.43 -1.03 4.18
C PRO A 174 13.74 -1.18 5.54
N TRP A 175 14.03 -0.25 6.47
CA TRP A 175 13.43 -0.14 7.80
C TRP A 175 12.21 0.78 7.83
N PHE A 176 11.70 1.20 6.66
CA PHE A 176 10.50 2.03 6.61
C PHE A 176 9.31 1.28 7.24
N MET A 177 8.54 1.98 8.06
CA MET A 177 7.38 1.40 8.75
C MET A 177 6.28 1.06 7.75
N THR A 178 5.94 -0.22 7.68
CA THR A 178 4.78 -0.75 6.96
C THR A 178 3.87 -1.54 7.89
N PHE A 179 2.77 -2.06 7.33
CA PHE A 179 1.84 -2.94 8.04
C PHE A 179 1.86 -4.31 7.37
N ASP A 180 1.98 -5.37 8.17
CA ASP A 180 1.83 -6.75 7.72
C ASP A 180 0.57 -7.36 8.33
N HIS A 181 -0.05 -8.28 7.59
CA HIS A 181 -1.09 -9.15 8.12
C HIS A 181 -0.44 -10.27 8.91
N ARG A 182 -0.63 -10.23 10.24
CA ARG A 182 -0.09 -11.24 11.16
C ARG A 182 -0.45 -12.66 10.74
N PHE A 183 -1.65 -12.83 10.19
CA PHE A 183 -2.14 -14.08 9.63
C PHE A 183 -2.51 -13.85 8.16
N PRO A 184 -1.80 -14.47 7.20
CA PRO A 184 -2.16 -14.38 5.78
C PRO A 184 -3.64 -14.71 5.55
N GLY A 185 -4.31 -13.91 4.71
CA GLY A 185 -5.73 -14.07 4.38
C GLY A 185 -6.73 -13.59 5.45
N LYS A 186 -6.30 -13.24 6.67
CA LYS A 186 -7.19 -12.68 7.70
C LYS A 186 -7.04 -11.16 7.81
N LYS A 187 -8.08 -10.44 7.36
CA LYS A 187 -8.18 -8.97 7.48
C LYS A 187 -8.26 -8.55 8.96
N GLY A 188 -7.80 -7.33 9.25
CA GLY A 188 -7.94 -6.71 10.59
C GLY A 188 -6.90 -7.10 11.64
N PHE A 189 -6.01 -8.08 11.38
CA PHE A 189 -4.92 -8.43 12.29
C PHE A 189 -3.59 -7.87 11.78
N LEU A 190 -3.43 -6.55 11.88
CA LEU A 190 -2.23 -5.86 11.43
C LEU A 190 -1.18 -5.75 12.53
N VAL A 191 0.09 -5.76 12.13
CA VAL A 191 1.23 -5.42 12.98
C VAL A 191 2.13 -4.42 12.25
N VAL A 192 2.85 -3.57 12.99
CA VAL A 192 3.87 -2.71 12.39
C VAL A 192 5.17 -3.50 12.18
N CYS A 193 5.75 -3.38 10.99
CA CYS A 193 6.97 -4.08 10.62
C CYS A 193 7.82 -3.22 9.67
N ALA A 194 9.07 -3.63 9.47
CA ALA A 194 9.93 -3.03 8.46
C ALA A 194 9.48 -3.47 7.06
N ALA A 195 9.53 -2.56 6.08
CA ALA A 195 9.19 -2.84 4.68
C ALA A 195 9.93 -4.07 4.13
N TRP A 196 11.23 -4.19 4.44
CA TRP A 196 12.02 -5.34 4.01
C TRP A 196 11.57 -6.66 4.65
N ILE A 197 11.23 -6.65 5.94
CA ILE A 197 10.67 -7.83 6.63
C ILE A 197 9.32 -8.22 6.04
N ASN A 198 8.46 -7.23 5.74
CA ASN A 198 7.16 -7.45 5.13
C ASN A 198 7.31 -8.14 3.75
N TYR A 199 8.25 -7.62 2.94
CA TYR A 199 8.60 -8.21 1.65
C TYR A 199 9.13 -9.65 1.77
N LEU A 200 10.01 -9.91 2.74
CA LEU A 200 10.54 -11.26 2.98
C LEU A 200 9.49 -12.23 3.50
N LYS A 201 8.53 -11.75 4.29
CA LYS A 201 7.48 -12.59 4.83
C LYS A 201 6.53 -13.03 3.72
N SER A 202 6.11 -12.14 2.81
CA SER A 202 5.17 -12.44 1.70
C SER A 202 4.10 -13.45 2.13
N ASP A 203 4.23 -14.72 1.69
CA ASP A 203 3.27 -15.81 1.91
C ASP A 203 3.63 -16.75 3.07
N LEU A 204 4.71 -16.47 3.79
CA LEU A 204 5.12 -17.24 4.96
C LEU A 204 4.17 -17.01 6.13
N THR A 205 3.79 -18.11 6.77
CA THR A 205 3.21 -18.06 8.11
C THR A 205 4.21 -17.48 9.11
N ASP A 206 3.72 -16.99 10.25
CA ASP A 206 4.57 -16.48 11.34
C ASP A 206 5.61 -17.51 11.80
N GLU A 207 5.27 -18.80 11.81
CA GLU A 207 6.22 -19.87 12.16
C GLU A 207 7.31 -20.07 11.09
N GLN A 208 6.91 -20.17 9.82
CA GLN A 208 7.86 -20.29 8.69
C GLN A 208 8.79 -19.08 8.62
N PHE A 209 8.25 -17.88 8.84
CA PHE A 209 9.03 -16.66 8.84
C PHE A 209 10.06 -16.64 9.99
N ARG A 210 9.68 -17.07 11.20
CA ARG A 210 10.64 -17.20 12.32
C ARG A 210 11.73 -18.24 12.04
N LYS A 211 11.39 -19.38 11.42
CA LYS A 211 12.37 -20.38 10.99
C LYS A 211 13.35 -19.77 10.00
N MET A 212 12.86 -19.07 8.98
CA MET A 212 13.69 -18.37 7.99
C MET A 212 14.63 -17.34 8.64
N LEU A 213 14.12 -16.50 9.55
CA LEU A 213 14.95 -15.50 10.24
C LEU A 213 16.05 -16.17 11.08
N LYS A 214 15.74 -17.27 11.77
CA LYS A 214 16.74 -18.05 12.51
C LYS A 214 17.82 -18.60 11.57
N MET A 215 17.42 -19.20 10.46
CA MET A 215 18.36 -19.74 9.47
C MET A 215 19.24 -18.67 8.84
N LEU A 216 18.69 -17.48 8.56
CA LEU A 216 19.50 -16.34 8.11
C LEU A 216 20.50 -15.93 9.19
N ALA A 217 20.07 -15.81 10.45
CA ALA A 217 20.95 -15.46 11.55
C ALA A 217 22.09 -16.48 11.73
N ASP A 218 21.78 -17.78 11.68
CA ASP A 218 22.77 -18.86 11.82
C ASP A 218 23.71 -18.91 10.60
N ARG A 219 23.22 -18.63 9.38
CA ARG A 219 24.06 -18.46 8.18
C ARG A 219 25.05 -17.30 8.34
N PHE A 220 24.60 -16.15 8.83
CA PHE A 220 25.46 -14.98 8.98
C PHE A 220 26.45 -15.10 10.14
N ARG A 221 26.07 -15.79 11.21
CA ARG A 221 26.92 -15.98 12.40
C ARG A 221 27.97 -17.08 12.19
N ASP A 222 27.52 -18.24 11.71
CA ASP A 222 28.28 -19.49 11.77
C ASP A 222 28.54 -20.09 10.38
N GLY A 223 28.05 -19.45 9.32
CA GLY A 223 28.15 -19.97 7.95
C GLY A 223 27.27 -21.19 7.70
N ALA A 224 26.32 -21.52 8.59
CA ALA A 224 25.43 -22.67 8.45
C ALA A 224 24.67 -22.66 7.10
N PRO A 225 24.44 -23.81 6.43
CA PRO A 225 23.73 -23.85 5.16
C PRO A 225 22.27 -23.38 5.30
N PHE A 226 21.74 -22.74 4.25
CA PHE A 226 20.35 -22.32 4.20
C PHE A 226 19.48 -23.44 3.59
N ASP A 227 18.81 -24.21 4.44
CA ASP A 227 17.93 -25.32 4.06
C ASP A 227 16.51 -24.83 3.69
N ARG A 228 16.25 -24.65 2.40
CA ARG A 228 14.95 -24.17 1.91
C ARG A 228 13.81 -25.14 2.21
N ASP A 229 14.10 -26.45 2.22
CA ASP A 229 13.09 -27.49 2.38
C ASP A 229 12.53 -27.50 3.81
N ALA A 230 13.36 -27.10 4.79
CA ALA A 230 12.92 -26.90 6.18
C ALA A 230 11.83 -25.83 6.38
N LEU A 231 11.60 -24.96 5.38
CA LEU A 231 10.53 -23.97 5.39
C LEU A 231 9.19 -24.53 4.88
N GLY A 232 9.18 -25.74 4.30
CA GLY A 232 7.99 -26.35 3.70
C GLY A 232 7.47 -25.54 2.51
N LEU A 233 8.39 -25.00 1.70
CA LEU A 233 8.14 -24.20 0.50
C LEU A 233 8.42 -24.98 -0.78
#